data_AF-C7P7D1-F1
#
_entry.id   AF-C7P7D1-F1
#
_cell.length_a   1.000
_cell.length_b   1.000
_cell.length_c   1.000
_cell.angle_alpha   90.00
_cell.angle_beta   90.00
_cell.angle_gamma   90.00
#
_symmetry.space_group_name_H-M   'P 1'
#
loop_
_entity.id
_entity.type
_entity.pdbx_description
1 polymer ?
#
loop_
_entity_poly.entity_id
_entity_poly.type
_entity_poly.pdbx_seq_one_letter_code
_entity_poly.pdbx_strand_id
1 'polypeptide(L)'
;MFGEKMFPGKVNPRMLKKMQKMMKDFGMETEDLSPKKVIFVFDDEEWVFEEPKVQVMDILGVKTYSITGKPMKIKKEEIEEEEVKVEITDEDVELVAKECNVSKEEARKALEECNGDIAEAILKLEEGK
;
A
#
# COMPACT_ATOMS: atom_id res chain seq x y z
N MET A 1 -33.43 22.99 -8.55
CA MET A 1 -32.34 23.56 -9.37
C MET A 1 -31.35 22.42 -9.62
N PHE A 2 -31.43 21.78 -10.80
CA PHE A 2 -30.54 20.70 -11.22
C PHE A 2 -29.44 21.28 -12.11
N GLY A 3 -28.20 20.85 -11.88
CA GLY A 3 -26.97 21.41 -12.45
C GLY A 3 -26.96 21.50 -13.97
N GLU A 4 -26.71 22.71 -14.46
CA GLU A 4 -26.29 22.94 -15.83
C GLU A 4 -24.85 22.46 -16.01
N LYS A 5 -24.71 21.56 -16.99
CA LYS A 5 -23.49 21.08 -17.61
C LYS A 5 -22.45 22.20 -17.84
N MET A 6 -21.44 22.27 -16.98
CA MET A 6 -20.17 22.93 -17.33
C MET A 6 -19.30 21.95 -18.13
N PHE A 7 -19.54 21.87 -19.45
CA PHE A 7 -18.49 21.45 -20.38
C PHE A 7 -17.86 22.74 -20.93
N PRO A 8 -16.61 23.10 -20.56
CA PRO A 8 -16.01 24.32 -21.07
C PRO A 8 -15.70 24.14 -22.55
N GLY A 9 -16.26 25.05 -23.36
CA GLY A 9 -16.05 25.10 -24.79
C GLY A 9 -14.57 25.20 -25.17
N LYS A 10 -14.28 24.80 -26.41
CA LYS A 10 -12.98 24.83 -27.08
C LYS A 10 -12.13 26.03 -26.62
N VAL A 11 -11.13 25.76 -25.78
CA VAL A 11 -10.21 26.77 -25.27
C VAL A 11 -9.46 27.39 -26.45
N ASN A 12 -9.47 28.72 -26.56
CA ASN A 12 -8.85 29.44 -27.67
C ASN A 12 -7.31 29.19 -27.68
N PRO A 13 -6.71 28.72 -28.78
CA PRO A 13 -5.28 28.39 -28.85
C PRO A 13 -4.33 29.53 -28.45
N ARG A 14 -4.73 30.78 -28.69
CA ARG A 14 -3.95 31.97 -28.28
C ARG A 14 -3.95 32.18 -26.77
N MET A 15 -5.05 31.83 -26.10
CA MET A 15 -5.19 31.92 -24.66
C MET A 15 -4.33 30.84 -23.96
N LEU A 16 -4.33 29.61 -24.49
CA LEU A 16 -3.47 28.51 -24.01
C LEU A 16 -1.99 28.89 -24.06
N LYS A 17 -1.53 29.46 -25.17
CA LYS A 17 -0.14 29.88 -25.35
C LYS A 17 0.27 31.00 -24.40
N LYS A 18 -0.66 31.91 -24.09
CA LYS A 18 -0.44 33.00 -23.11
C LYS A 18 -0.38 32.46 -21.68
N MET A 19 -1.21 31.47 -21.36
CA MET A 19 -1.22 30.80 -20.06
C MET A 19 0.07 29.98 -19.84
N GLN A 20 0.51 29.22 -20.83
CA GLN A 20 1.80 28.49 -20.79
C GLN A 20 2.99 29.43 -20.57
N LYS A 21 2.98 30.60 -21.24
CA LYS A 21 4.04 31.60 -21.07
C LYS A 21 4.03 32.17 -19.63
N MET A 22 2.86 32.52 -19.10
CA MET A 22 2.72 32.95 -17.70
C MET A 22 3.21 31.90 -16.70
N MET A 23 2.84 30.63 -16.88
CA MET A 23 3.29 29.53 -16.00
C MET A 23 4.82 29.42 -15.99
N LYS A 24 5.44 29.49 -17.17
CA LYS A 24 6.90 29.48 -17.31
C LYS A 24 7.57 30.70 -16.67
N ASP A 25 6.99 31.90 -16.86
CA ASP A 25 7.51 33.15 -16.28
C ASP A 25 7.42 33.17 -14.74
N PHE A 26 6.51 32.38 -14.15
CA PHE A 26 6.38 32.19 -12.70
C PHE A 26 7.24 31.05 -12.13
N GLY A 27 8.08 30.42 -12.96
CA GLY A 27 8.94 29.31 -12.51
C GLY A 27 8.19 28.02 -12.19
N MET A 28 6.95 27.87 -12.68
CA MET A 28 6.20 26.61 -12.56
C MET A 28 6.77 25.60 -13.56
N GLU A 29 7.82 24.89 -13.16
CA GLU A 29 8.34 23.74 -13.89
C GLU A 29 7.49 22.52 -13.56
N THR A 30 6.98 21.85 -14.59
CA THR A 30 6.26 20.58 -14.48
C THR A 30 7.14 19.45 -14.98
N GLU A 31 7.28 18.40 -14.17
CA GLU A 31 8.03 17.19 -14.51
C GLU A 31 7.13 15.97 -14.40
N ASP A 32 7.23 15.07 -15.37
CA ASP A 32 6.51 13.79 -15.35
C ASP A 32 7.38 12.71 -14.69
N LEU A 33 6.85 12.08 -13.65
CA LEU A 33 7.46 11.00 -12.90
C LEU A 33 6.77 9.68 -13.23
N SER A 34 7.55 8.59 -13.33
CA SER A 34 7.05 7.24 -13.61
C SER A 34 7.43 6.27 -12.48
N PRO A 35 6.91 6.48 -11.25
CA PRO A 35 7.18 5.57 -10.14
C PRO A 35 6.51 4.22 -10.39
N LYS A 36 7.10 3.15 -9.84
CA LYS A 36 6.52 1.81 -9.91
C LYS A 36 5.31 1.64 -8.98
N LYS A 37 5.30 2.34 -7.86
CA LYS A 37 4.24 2.25 -6.85
C LYS A 37 4.11 3.59 -6.12
N VAL A 38 2.87 3.97 -5.78
CA VAL A 38 2.56 5.04 -4.83
C VAL A 38 1.61 4.46 -3.79
N ILE A 39 1.90 4.69 -2.52
CA ILE A 39 1.07 4.22 -1.40
C ILE A 39 0.62 5.45 -0.61
N PHE A 40 -0.68 5.60 -0.41
CA PHE A 40 -1.21 6.50 0.59
C PHE A 40 -1.58 5.68 1.81
N VAL A 41 -0.92 5.96 2.93
CA VAL A 41 -1.18 5.30 4.22
C VAL A 41 -2.12 6.19 5.02
N PHE A 42 -3.28 5.65 5.36
CA PHE A 42 -4.25 6.25 6.27
C PHE A 42 -4.26 5.49 7.60
N ASP A 43 -5.08 5.93 8.55
CA ASP A 43 -5.13 5.31 9.88
C ASP A 43 -5.66 3.86 9.85
N ASP A 44 -6.59 3.56 8.93
CA ASP A 44 -7.36 2.32 8.83
C ASP A 44 -7.28 1.61 7.47
N GLU A 45 -6.69 2.24 6.46
CA GLU A 45 -6.52 1.65 5.14
C GLU A 45 -5.27 2.17 4.42
N GLU A 46 -4.80 1.40 3.44
CA GLU A 46 -3.82 1.84 2.47
C GLU A 46 -4.43 1.88 1.07
N TRP A 47 -4.05 2.91 0.30
CA TRP A 47 -4.38 2.97 -1.13
C TRP A 47 -3.12 2.75 -1.93
N VAL A 48 -3.07 1.63 -2.64
CA VAL A 48 -1.92 1.21 -3.45
C VAL A 48 -2.20 1.48 -4.92
N PHE A 49 -1.39 2.33 -5.53
CA PHE A 49 -1.39 2.57 -6.96
C PHE A 49 -0.20 1.86 -7.61
N GLU A 50 -0.46 0.91 -8.52
CA GLU A 50 0.58 0.28 -9.34
C GLU A 50 0.80 1.06 -10.63
N GLU A 51 2.08 1.32 -10.94
CA GLU A 51 2.53 2.08 -12.12
C GLU A 51 1.70 3.35 -12.42
N PRO A 52 1.46 4.24 -11.43
CA PRO A 52 0.66 5.44 -11.66
C PRO A 52 1.40 6.45 -12.52
N LYS A 53 0.62 7.33 -13.16
CA LYS A 53 1.18 8.55 -13.76
C LYS A 53 1.26 9.62 -12.69
N VAL A 54 2.45 10.15 -12.46
CA VAL A 54 2.68 11.21 -11.48
C VAL A 54 3.25 12.42 -12.19
N GLN A 55 2.70 13.60 -11.91
CA GLN A 55 3.26 14.88 -12.36
C GLN A 55 3.60 15.72 -11.14
N VAL A 56 4.79 16.31 -11.12
CA VAL A 56 5.23 17.22 -10.05
C VAL A 56 5.33 18.64 -10.59
N MET A 57 4.87 19.59 -9.79
CA MET A 57 5.03 21.03 -10.03
C MET A 57 5.72 21.67 -8.83
N ASP A 58 6.74 22.47 -9.06
CA ASP A 58 7.40 23.26 -8.01
C ASP A 58 6.94 24.71 -8.07
N ILE A 59 6.41 25.23 -6.97
CA ILE A 59 6.01 26.63 -6.82
C ILE A 59 6.73 27.18 -5.60
N LEU A 60 7.72 28.05 -5.82
CA LEU A 60 8.47 28.74 -4.74
C LEU A 60 9.07 27.76 -3.71
N GLY A 61 9.51 26.58 -4.14
CA GLY A 61 10.10 25.54 -3.28
C GLY A 61 9.07 24.59 -2.67
N VAL A 62 7.77 24.75 -2.96
CA VAL A 62 6.71 23.83 -2.57
C VAL A 62 6.36 22.94 -3.75
N LYS A 63 6.58 21.63 -3.60
CA LYS A 63 6.24 20.64 -4.62
C LYS A 63 4.80 20.16 -4.45
N THR A 64 4.03 20.22 -5.53
CA THR A 64 2.70 19.63 -5.65
C THR A 64 2.75 18.43 -6.58
N TYR A 65 2.20 17.30 -6.15
CA TYR A 65 2.16 16.06 -6.93
C TYR A 65 0.72 15.76 -7.36
N SER A 66 0.52 15.52 -8.65
CA SER A 66 -0.74 15.06 -9.21
C SER A 66 -0.60 13.60 -9.60
N ILE A 67 -1.39 12.71 -8.99
CA ILE A 67 -1.35 11.27 -9.20
C ILE A 67 -2.59 10.88 -10.00
N THR A 68 -2.40 10.17 -11.11
CA THR A 68 -3.49 9.60 -11.93
C THR A 68 -3.34 8.09 -12.00
N GLY A 69 -4.32 7.37 -11.47
CA GLY A 69 -4.40 5.92 -11.48
C GLY A 69 -5.64 5.42 -10.74
N LYS A 70 -5.86 4.10 -10.75
CA LYS A 70 -6.88 3.44 -9.92
C LYS A 70 -6.19 2.80 -8.73
N PRO A 71 -6.53 3.18 -7.49
CA PRO A 71 -5.96 2.52 -6.32
C PRO A 71 -6.66 1.19 -6.03
N MET A 72 -5.89 0.21 -5.56
CA MET A 72 -6.41 -0.87 -4.73
C MET A 72 -6.47 -0.36 -3.28
N LYS A 73 -7.61 -0.56 -2.62
CA LYS A 73 -7.76 -0.21 -1.21
C LYS A 73 -7.59 -1.47 -0.39
N ILE A 74 -6.69 -1.42 0.58
CA ILE A 74 -6.39 -2.52 1.48
C ILE A 74 -6.76 -2.04 2.87
N LYS A 75 -7.65 -2.75 3.57
CA LYS A 75 -7.97 -2.39 4.95
C LYS A 75 -6.86 -2.84 5.88
N LYS A 76 -6.65 -2.14 6.98
CA LYS A 76 -5.62 -2.48 7.97
C LYS A 76 -5.74 -3.92 8.49
N GLU A 77 -6.97 -4.41 8.67
CA GLU A 77 -7.25 -5.81 9.03
C GLU A 77 -6.69 -6.80 7.99
N GLU A 78 -6.72 -6.46 6.70
CA GLU A 78 -6.18 -7.30 5.61
C GLU A 78 -4.64 -7.20 5.50
N ILE A 79 -4.05 -6.08 5.92
CA ILE A 79 -2.59 -5.87 5.99
C ILE A 79 -1.99 -6.72 7.11
N GLU A 80 -2.62 -6.71 8.29
CA GLU A 80 -2.22 -7.55 9.42
C GLU A 80 -2.34 -9.05 9.08
N GLU A 81 -3.34 -9.45 8.29
CA GLU A 81 -3.47 -10.84 7.80
C GLU A 81 -2.42 -11.23 6.73
N GLU A 82 -1.99 -10.30 5.86
CA GLU A 82 -0.95 -10.58 4.86
C GLU A 82 0.47 -10.60 5.44
N GLU A 83 0.78 -9.76 6.44
CA GLU A 83 2.05 -9.84 7.15
C GLU A 83 2.18 -11.12 8.00
N VAL A 84 1.06 -11.74 8.38
CA VAL A 84 1.01 -12.94 9.23
C VAL A 84 0.84 -14.25 8.44
N LYS A 85 0.93 -14.23 7.10
CA LYS A 85 1.12 -15.48 6.33
C LYS A 85 2.55 -15.98 6.45
N VAL A 86 2.96 -16.35 7.67
CA VAL A 86 4.12 -17.20 7.84
C VAL A 86 3.74 -18.57 7.27
N GLU A 87 4.52 -19.06 6.31
CA GLU A 87 4.31 -20.37 5.71
C GLU A 87 4.58 -21.45 6.77
N ILE A 88 3.53 -21.85 7.49
CA ILE A 88 3.57 -23.00 8.38
C ILE A 88 3.46 -24.26 7.54
N THR A 89 4.57 -24.98 7.40
CA THR A 89 4.60 -26.23 6.65
C THR A 89 4.12 -27.40 7.51
N ASP A 90 3.62 -28.45 6.87
CA ASP A 90 3.25 -29.69 7.59
C ASP A 90 4.47 -30.35 8.27
N GLU A 91 5.68 -30.12 7.75
CA GLU A 91 6.94 -30.60 8.35
C GLU A 91 7.24 -29.90 9.68
N ASP A 92 7.05 -28.58 9.76
CA ASP A 92 7.24 -27.82 11.01
C ASP A 92 6.21 -28.23 12.07
N VAL A 93 4.96 -28.42 11.66
CA VAL A 93 3.88 -28.92 12.52
C VAL A 93 4.22 -30.32 13.06
N GLU A 94 4.74 -31.21 12.22
CA GLU A 94 5.16 -32.55 12.65
C GLU A 94 6.32 -32.51 13.64
N LEU A 95 7.29 -31.63 13.40
CA LEU A 95 8.45 -31.46 14.27
C LEU A 95 8.02 -30.95 15.66
N VAL A 96 7.22 -29.88 15.72
CA VAL A 96 6.71 -29.34 16.99
C VAL A 96 5.82 -30.35 17.72
N ALA A 97 4.91 -31.03 17.01
CA ALA A 97 4.04 -32.05 17.60
C ALA A 97 4.83 -33.20 18.22
N LYS A 98 5.91 -33.63 17.55
CA LYS A 98 6.77 -34.71 18.01
C LYS A 98 7.62 -34.31 19.21
N GLU A 99 8.27 -33.14 19.17
CA GLU A 99 9.11 -32.66 20.26
C GLU A 99 8.28 -32.34 21.52
N CYS A 100 7.10 -31.75 21.36
CA CYS A 100 6.23 -31.40 22.47
C CYS A 100 5.28 -32.53 22.89
N ASN A 101 5.21 -33.64 22.14
CA ASN A 101 4.25 -34.73 22.34
C ASN A 101 2.80 -34.23 22.46
N VAL A 102 2.39 -33.38 21.51
CA VAL A 102 1.04 -32.80 21.40
C VAL A 102 0.38 -33.19 20.08
N SER A 103 -0.91 -32.90 19.92
CA SER A 103 -1.58 -33.13 18.64
C SER A 103 -1.06 -32.19 17.54
N LYS A 104 -1.20 -32.59 16.27
CA LYS A 104 -0.84 -31.73 15.13
C LYS A 104 -1.65 -30.43 15.11
N GLU A 105 -2.90 -30.45 15.58
CA GLU A 105 -3.73 -29.25 15.70
C GLU A 105 -3.16 -28.27 16.74
N GLU A 106 -2.75 -28.77 17.91
CA GLU A 106 -2.12 -27.95 18.95
C GLU A 106 -0.77 -27.39 18.50
N ALA A 107 0.05 -28.21 17.84
CA ALA A 107 1.32 -27.78 17.27
C ALA A 107 1.15 -26.69 16.20
N ARG A 108 0.18 -26.85 15.29
CA ARG A 108 -0.14 -25.86 14.26
C ARG A 108 -0.59 -24.54 14.88
N LYS A 109 -1.47 -24.61 15.89
CA LYS A 109 -1.94 -23.43 16.61
C LYS A 109 -0.79 -22.71 17.33
N ALA A 110 0.12 -23.46 17.96
CA ALA A 110 1.30 -22.88 18.60
C ALA A 110 2.21 -22.17 17.59
N LEU A 111 2.42 -22.76 16.41
CA LEU A 111 3.17 -22.14 15.31
C LEU A 111 2.46 -20.88 14.78
N GLU A 112 1.12 -20.90 14.62
CA GLU A 112 0.33 -19.73 14.23
C GLU A 112 0.49 -18.59 15.25
N GLU A 113 0.40 -18.89 16.54
CA GLU A 113 0.55 -17.90 17.60
C GLU A 113 1.99 -17.38 17.78
N CYS A 114 2.99 -18.12 17.27
CA CYS A 114 4.40 -17.75 17.32
C CYS A 114 4.93 -17.30 15.94
N ASN A 115 4.05 -16.91 15.01
CA ASN A 115 4.42 -16.47 13.66
C ASN A 115 5.41 -17.43 12.98
N GLY A 116 5.15 -18.73 13.05
CA GLY A 116 5.94 -19.81 12.47
C GLY A 116 7.33 -20.04 13.08
N ASP A 117 7.69 -19.38 14.18
CA ASP A 117 8.93 -19.68 14.90
C ASP A 117 8.79 -21.01 15.67
N ILE A 118 9.49 -22.03 15.18
CA ILE A 118 9.50 -23.38 15.74
C ILE A 118 10.03 -23.40 17.17
N ALA A 119 11.09 -22.66 17.46
CA ALA A 119 11.72 -22.68 18.77
C ALA A 119 10.83 -22.00 19.81
N GLU A 120 10.24 -20.85 19.44
CA GLU A 120 9.27 -20.15 20.29
C GLU A 120 8.01 -20.99 20.52
N ALA A 121 7.50 -21.67 19.50
CA ALA A 121 6.36 -22.57 19.61
C ALA A 121 6.64 -23.76 20.55
N ILE A 122 7.82 -24.37 20.48
CA ILE A 122 8.23 -25.45 21.38
C ILE A 122 8.31 -24.94 22.83
N LEU A 123 9.01 -23.82 23.07
CA LEU A 123 9.14 -23.24 24.40
C LEU A 123 7.78 -22.93 25.02
N LYS A 124 6.88 -22.34 24.23
CA LYS A 124 5.52 -22.02 24.67
C LYS A 124 4.70 -23.25 25.05
N LEU A 125 4.81 -24.33 24.28
CA LEU A 125 4.14 -25.59 24.57
C LEU A 125 4.76 -26.34 25.77
N GLU A 126 6.05 -26.13 26.05
CA GLU A 126 6.71 -26.67 27.24
C GLU A 126 6.36 -25.87 28.52
N GLU A 127 6.26 -24.55 28.44
CA GLU A 127 5.87 -23.67 29.55
C GLU A 127 4.39 -23.79 29.93
N GLY A 128 3.54 -24.23 28.99
CA GLY A 128 2.11 -24.45 29.22
C GLY A 128 1.73 -25.80 29.83
N LYS A 129 2.70 -26.67 30.11
CA LYS A 129 2.50 -27.99 30.77
C LYS A 129 2.61 -27.89 32.29
#